data_AF-A0A6A4GDB3-F1
#
_entry.id   AF-A0A6A4GDB3-F1
#
_cell.length_a   1.000
_cell.length_b   1.000
_cell.length_c   1.000
_cell.angle_alpha   90.00
_cell.angle_beta   90.00
_cell.angle_gamma   90.00
#
_symmetry.space_group_name_H-M   'P 1'
#
loop_
_entity.id
_entity.type
_entity.pdbx_description
1 polymer ?
#
loop_
_entity_poly.entity_id
_entity_poly.type
_entity_poly.pdbx_seq_one_letter_code
_entity_poly.pdbx_strand_id
1 'polypeptide(L)'
;MQITLQQWLRKFPGLAPKDIKSLTDPVDHQNVPKVVKLLRHVQMVPKFVPHCSDMNPAKATLDLIGQLWSYLINAFITPSYSLTKQLESLGIYSHFAIELYIRHGPSLMSPQLYYNSQSLVKSCYFYAECQKELDPNENVYFYHNGSNQGKRKFCSVRTATHDTNLDILGLADSLSEDSDMDRIIEENLDLNQEHHRTSWTNSPNIDHVNPKFFIGNLRAAKGDSLYAWDSSWQKAELL
;
A
#
# COMPACT_ATOMS: atom_id res chain seq x y z
N MET A 1 -13.85 -29.54 -8.93
CA MET A 1 -14.22 -28.26 -9.58
C MET A 1 -13.38 -27.16 -8.95
N GLN A 2 -12.37 -26.62 -9.64
CA GLN A 2 -11.57 -25.51 -9.10
C GLN A 2 -12.46 -24.27 -8.96
N ILE A 3 -12.69 -23.81 -7.73
CA ILE A 3 -13.45 -22.60 -7.47
C ILE A 3 -12.54 -21.41 -7.80
N THR A 4 -12.96 -20.55 -8.73
CA THR A 4 -12.17 -19.37 -9.14
C THR A 4 -12.35 -18.22 -8.14
N LEU A 5 -11.37 -17.32 -8.05
CA LEU A 5 -11.45 -16.10 -7.21
C LEU A 5 -12.75 -15.31 -7.46
N GLN A 6 -13.18 -15.21 -8.72
CA GLN A 6 -14.44 -14.56 -9.07
C GLN A 6 -15.67 -15.21 -8.43
N GLN A 7 -15.70 -16.54 -8.32
CA GLN A 7 -16.82 -17.25 -7.69
C GLN A 7 -16.87 -16.98 -6.18
N TRP A 8 -15.73 -16.79 -5.52
CA TRP A 8 -15.66 -16.37 -4.13
C TRP A 8 -16.11 -14.93 -3.93
N LEU A 9 -15.64 -14.01 -4.79
CA LEU A 9 -16.05 -12.60 -4.73
C LEU A 9 -17.55 -12.40 -4.97
N ARG A 10 -18.19 -13.25 -5.78
CA ARG A 10 -19.66 -13.24 -5.98
C ARG A 10 -20.45 -13.53 -4.71
N LYS A 11 -19.84 -14.20 -3.72
CA LYS A 11 -20.48 -14.46 -2.42
C LYS A 11 -20.41 -13.26 -1.48
N PHE A 12 -19.66 -12.21 -1.83
CA PHE A 12 -19.51 -11.02 -1.01
C PHE A 12 -20.72 -10.09 -1.15
N PRO A 13 -21.40 -9.70 -0.06
CA PRO A 13 -22.58 -8.84 -0.14
C PRO A 13 -22.19 -7.44 -0.62
N GLY A 14 -22.96 -6.90 -1.58
CA GLY A 14 -22.80 -5.52 -2.08
C GLY A 14 -21.77 -5.34 -3.21
N LEU A 15 -21.15 -6.41 -3.72
CA LEU A 15 -20.24 -6.33 -4.87
C LEU A 15 -20.95 -6.74 -6.16
N ALA A 16 -21.17 -5.78 -7.08
CA ALA A 16 -21.89 -6.07 -8.31
C ALA A 16 -21.05 -6.93 -9.28
N PRO A 17 -21.66 -7.77 -10.13
CA PRO A 17 -20.93 -8.60 -11.10
C PRO A 17 -19.98 -7.81 -12.01
N LYS A 18 -20.36 -6.59 -12.40
CA LYS A 18 -19.52 -5.67 -13.17
C LYS A 18 -18.26 -5.24 -12.41
N ASP A 19 -18.37 -5.05 -11.10
CA ASP A 19 -17.25 -4.63 -10.24
C ASP A 19 -16.29 -5.80 -10.03
N ILE A 20 -16.79 -7.03 -9.93
CA ILE A 20 -15.96 -8.25 -9.85
C ILE A 20 -15.17 -8.44 -11.14
N LYS A 21 -15.83 -8.28 -12.29
CA LYS A 21 -15.16 -8.39 -13.60
C LYS A 21 -14.09 -7.31 -13.73
N SER A 22 -14.43 -6.07 -13.34
CA SER A 22 -13.44 -4.99 -13.28
C SER A 22 -12.29 -5.38 -12.37
N LEU A 23 -12.50 -5.67 -11.09
CA LEU A 23 -11.46 -5.98 -10.10
C LEU A 23 -10.52 -7.12 -10.49
N THR A 24 -11.00 -8.10 -11.25
CA THR A 24 -10.21 -9.26 -11.69
C THR A 24 -9.66 -9.11 -13.11
N ASP A 25 -9.88 -7.98 -13.77
CA ASP A 25 -9.37 -7.67 -15.10
C ASP A 25 -7.89 -7.24 -15.04
N PRO A 26 -6.97 -8.02 -15.62
CA PRO A 26 -5.53 -7.75 -15.60
C PRO A 26 -5.07 -6.72 -16.64
N VAL A 27 -5.96 -6.24 -17.52
CA VAL A 27 -5.59 -5.32 -18.63
C VAL A 27 -4.95 -4.03 -18.10
N ASP A 28 -5.48 -3.47 -17.03
CA ASP A 28 -4.95 -2.27 -16.37
C ASP A 28 -4.12 -2.66 -15.14
N HIS A 29 -2.92 -3.20 -15.38
CA HIS A 29 -2.00 -3.65 -14.33
C HIS A 29 -1.37 -2.48 -13.53
N GLN A 30 -1.59 -1.23 -13.93
CA GLN A 30 -1.04 -0.04 -13.25
C GLN A 30 -2.02 0.57 -12.23
N ASN A 31 -3.25 0.05 -12.14
CA ASN A 31 -4.29 0.59 -11.27
C ASN A 31 -4.15 0.14 -9.81
N VAL A 32 -3.26 0.81 -9.07
CA VAL A 32 -3.00 0.52 -7.65
C VAL A 32 -4.28 0.57 -6.79
N PRO A 33 -5.18 1.58 -6.90
CA PRO A 33 -6.43 1.61 -6.14
C PRO A 33 -7.30 0.37 -6.33
N LYS A 34 -7.36 -0.14 -7.56
CA LYS A 34 -8.12 -1.35 -7.92
C LYS A 34 -7.54 -2.60 -7.26
N VAL A 35 -6.21 -2.73 -7.21
CA VAL A 35 -5.53 -3.84 -6.52
C VAL A 35 -5.76 -3.78 -5.02
N VAL A 36 -5.63 -2.59 -4.41
CA VAL A 36 -5.90 -2.41 -2.97
C VAL A 36 -7.35 -2.77 -2.63
N LYS A 37 -8.31 -2.34 -3.47
CA LYS A 37 -9.73 -2.71 -3.33
C LYS A 37 -9.94 -4.22 -3.41
N LEU A 38 -9.31 -4.89 -4.38
CA LEU A 38 -9.38 -6.35 -4.51
C LEU A 38 -8.85 -7.04 -3.26
N LEU A 39 -7.68 -6.66 -2.77
CA LEU A 39 -7.04 -7.27 -1.60
C LEU A 39 -7.84 -7.05 -0.32
N ARG A 40 -8.46 -5.87 -0.14
CA ARG A 40 -9.39 -5.62 0.97
C ARG A 40 -10.63 -6.52 0.88
N HIS A 41 -11.18 -6.74 -0.31
CA HIS A 41 -12.29 -7.69 -0.45
C HIS A 41 -11.85 -9.13 -0.16
N VAL A 42 -10.69 -9.57 -0.64
CA VAL A 42 -10.12 -10.90 -0.36
C VAL A 42 -9.93 -11.11 1.15
N GLN A 43 -9.41 -10.11 1.87
CA GLN A 43 -9.30 -10.14 3.33
C GLN A 43 -10.66 -10.33 4.04
N MET A 44 -11.75 -9.85 3.44
CA MET A 44 -13.07 -9.91 4.05
C MET A 44 -13.85 -11.18 3.71
N VAL A 45 -13.58 -11.86 2.58
CA VAL A 45 -14.21 -13.14 2.19
C VAL A 45 -14.34 -14.16 3.34
N PRO A 46 -13.32 -14.42 4.18
CA PRO A 46 -13.39 -15.37 5.28
C PRO A 46 -14.55 -15.11 6.26
N LYS A 47 -14.87 -13.82 6.48
CA LYS A 47 -15.84 -13.35 7.47
C LYS A 47 -17.29 -13.49 7.01
N PHE A 48 -17.52 -13.50 5.70
CA PHE A 48 -18.87 -13.52 5.12
C PHE A 48 -19.28 -14.87 4.57
N VAL A 49 -18.34 -15.80 4.43
CA VAL A 49 -18.63 -17.19 4.08
C VAL A 49 -18.77 -17.97 5.38
N PRO A 50 -19.96 -18.54 5.70
CA PRO A 50 -20.14 -19.37 6.88
C PRO A 50 -19.07 -20.46 7.00
N HIS A 51 -18.77 -20.90 8.23
CA HIS A 51 -18.05 -22.15 8.45
C HIS A 51 -18.88 -23.28 7.82
N CYS A 52 -18.50 -23.73 6.62
CA CYS A 52 -18.92 -25.05 6.17
C CYS A 52 -18.22 -26.06 7.09
N SER A 53 -18.96 -27.08 7.54
CA SER A 53 -18.44 -28.20 8.32
C SER A 53 -17.26 -28.91 7.64
N ASP A 54 -17.14 -28.76 6.32
CA ASP A 54 -16.04 -29.28 5.54
C ASP A 54 -14.98 -28.19 5.33
N MET A 55 -13.74 -28.48 5.76
CA MET A 55 -12.55 -27.70 5.42
C MET A 55 -12.46 -27.56 3.90
N ASN A 56 -12.92 -26.43 3.35
CA ASN A 56 -12.74 -26.12 1.94
C ASN A 56 -11.33 -25.57 1.74
N PRO A 57 -10.41 -26.29 1.06
CA PRO A 57 -9.03 -25.86 0.92
C PRO A 57 -8.91 -24.50 0.23
N ALA A 58 -9.80 -24.20 -0.72
CA ALA A 58 -9.81 -22.91 -1.42
C ALA A 58 -10.19 -21.75 -0.50
N LYS A 59 -11.03 -21.98 0.52
CA LYS A 59 -11.33 -20.98 1.54
C LYS A 59 -10.09 -20.73 2.40
N ALA A 60 -9.48 -21.80 2.93
CA ALA A 60 -8.27 -21.69 3.75
C ALA A 60 -7.13 -20.95 3.01
N THR A 61 -6.93 -21.21 1.72
CA THR A 61 -5.97 -20.49 0.88
C THR A 61 -6.30 -19.00 0.75
N LEU A 62 -7.57 -18.64 0.51
CA LEU A 62 -7.98 -17.24 0.43
C LEU A 62 -7.85 -16.52 1.77
N ASP A 63 -8.17 -17.20 2.87
CA ASP A 63 -8.02 -16.68 4.22
C ASP A 63 -6.55 -16.38 4.52
N LEU A 64 -5.65 -17.29 4.12
CA LEU A 64 -4.21 -17.16 4.30
C LEU A 64 -3.63 -16.03 3.43
N ILE A 65 -3.97 -15.98 2.14
CA ILE A 65 -3.55 -14.90 1.22
C ILE A 65 -4.11 -13.55 1.68
N GLY A 66 -5.37 -13.51 2.11
CA GLY A 66 -6.01 -12.29 2.61
C GLY A 66 -5.33 -11.76 3.87
N GLN A 67 -4.96 -12.64 4.79
CA GLN A 67 -4.18 -12.28 5.99
C GLN A 67 -2.81 -11.74 5.62
N LEU A 68 -2.06 -12.45 4.77
CA LEU A 68 -0.74 -12.04 4.29
C LEU A 68 -0.77 -10.60 3.77
N TRP A 69 -1.59 -10.32 2.75
CA TRP A 69 -1.63 -8.99 2.14
C TRP A 69 -2.21 -7.91 3.07
N SER A 70 -3.06 -8.28 4.02
CA SER A 70 -3.61 -7.31 4.98
C SER A 70 -2.52 -6.72 5.87
N TYR A 71 -1.53 -7.50 6.30
CA TYR A 71 -0.42 -7.01 7.10
C TYR A 71 0.43 -5.99 6.33
N LEU A 72 0.64 -6.20 5.04
CA LEU A 72 1.32 -5.21 4.19
C LEU A 72 0.48 -3.94 4.04
N ILE A 73 -0.78 -4.08 3.61
CA ILE A 73 -1.63 -2.94 3.24
C ILE A 73 -1.98 -2.07 4.45
N ASN A 74 -2.35 -2.69 5.58
CA ASN A 74 -2.81 -1.96 6.76
C ASN A 74 -1.73 -1.02 7.33
N ALA A 75 -0.45 -1.32 7.12
CA ALA A 75 0.64 -0.43 7.50
C ALA A 75 0.57 0.94 6.79
N PHE A 76 -0.01 1.01 5.59
CA PHE A 76 -0.08 2.25 4.79
C PHE A 76 -1.45 2.91 4.83
N ILE A 77 -2.52 2.14 5.09
CA ILE A 77 -3.89 2.64 4.96
C ILE A 77 -4.65 2.77 6.29
N THR A 78 -4.06 2.36 7.42
CA THR A 78 -4.73 2.42 8.73
C THR A 78 -4.30 3.67 9.50
N PRO A 79 -5.15 4.71 9.59
CA PRO A 79 -4.72 5.99 10.15
C PRO A 79 -4.46 5.94 11.67
N SER A 80 -5.01 4.94 12.36
CA SER A 80 -4.85 4.74 13.80
C SER A 80 -3.55 4.02 14.18
N TYR A 81 -2.79 3.50 13.22
CA TYR A 81 -1.53 2.84 13.53
C TYR A 81 -0.46 3.86 13.93
N SER A 82 0.21 3.60 15.06
CA SER A 82 1.48 4.25 15.39
C SER A 82 2.60 3.73 14.48
N LEU A 83 3.74 4.42 14.45
CA LEU A 83 4.91 3.99 13.69
C LEU A 83 5.34 2.56 14.05
N THR A 84 5.41 2.23 15.35
CA THR A 84 5.69 0.88 15.83
C THR A 84 4.67 -0.14 15.32
N LYS A 85 3.38 0.21 15.27
CA LYS A 85 2.34 -0.69 14.76
C LYS A 85 2.41 -0.88 13.26
N GLN A 86 2.77 0.16 12.50
CA GLN A 86 3.03 0.03 11.07
C GLN A 86 4.22 -0.89 10.83
N LEU A 87 5.34 -0.69 11.53
CA LEU A 87 6.52 -1.55 11.44
C LEU A 87 6.20 -2.99 11.84
N GLU A 88 5.49 -3.22 12.95
CA GLU A 88 5.09 -4.55 13.40
C GLU A 88 4.23 -5.26 12.34
N SER A 89 3.27 -4.54 11.73
CA SER A 89 2.45 -5.06 10.64
C SER A 89 3.32 -5.46 9.42
N LEU A 90 4.30 -4.63 9.05
CA LEU A 90 5.25 -4.94 7.98
C LEU A 90 6.18 -6.11 8.30
N GLY A 91 6.63 -6.22 9.56
CA GLY A 91 7.41 -7.34 10.06
C GLY A 91 6.65 -8.65 9.98
N ILE A 92 5.36 -8.65 10.37
CA ILE A 92 4.52 -9.86 10.31
C ILE A 92 4.36 -10.29 8.85
N TYR A 93 4.10 -9.34 7.95
CA TYR A 93 4.08 -9.61 6.52
C TYR A 93 5.40 -10.23 6.04
N SER A 94 6.54 -9.66 6.43
CA SER A 94 7.87 -10.11 6.01
C SER A 94 8.12 -11.58 6.42
N HIS A 95 7.94 -11.90 7.70
CA HIS A 95 8.14 -13.27 8.21
C HIS A 95 7.14 -14.26 7.60
N PHE A 96 5.87 -13.87 7.51
CA PHE A 96 4.85 -14.74 6.96
C PHE A 96 5.06 -14.99 5.46
N ALA A 97 5.44 -13.96 4.69
CA ALA A 97 5.79 -14.10 3.28
C ALA A 97 7.00 -15.01 3.07
N ILE A 98 8.03 -14.91 3.93
CA ILE A 98 9.22 -15.78 3.87
C ILE A 98 8.80 -17.24 4.03
N GLU A 99 8.04 -17.56 5.09
CA GLU A 99 7.63 -18.94 5.37
C GLU A 99 6.79 -19.54 4.23
N LEU A 100 5.82 -18.78 3.73
CA LEU A 100 4.98 -19.22 2.62
C LEU A 100 5.77 -19.36 1.32
N TYR A 101 6.72 -18.46 1.06
CA TYR A 101 7.55 -18.50 -0.14
C TYR A 101 8.57 -19.63 -0.09
N ILE A 102 9.10 -20.01 1.07
CA ILE A 102 9.93 -21.22 1.22
C ILE A 102 9.13 -22.48 0.87
N ARG A 103 7.87 -22.56 1.31
CA ARG A 103 7.01 -23.74 1.09
C ARG A 103 6.46 -23.84 -0.33
N HIS A 104 6.07 -22.73 -0.93
CA HIS A 104 5.32 -22.70 -2.19
C HIS A 104 6.08 -22.04 -3.35
N GLY A 105 7.14 -21.29 -3.07
CA GLY A 105 7.99 -20.64 -4.05
C GLY A 105 7.20 -19.77 -5.03
N PRO A 106 7.56 -19.79 -6.33
CA PRO A 106 6.90 -19.01 -7.38
C PRO A 106 5.40 -19.28 -7.57
N SER A 107 4.85 -20.37 -7.02
CA SER A 107 3.41 -20.65 -7.10
C SER A 107 2.56 -19.75 -6.19
N LEU A 108 3.16 -19.19 -5.13
CA LEU A 108 2.51 -18.21 -4.25
C LEU A 108 2.48 -16.82 -4.90
N MET A 109 3.64 -16.33 -5.31
CA MET A 109 3.83 -15.04 -5.96
C MET A 109 5.09 -15.05 -6.82
N SER A 110 5.19 -14.14 -7.78
CA SER A 110 6.39 -14.07 -8.62
C SER A 110 7.63 -13.72 -7.78
N PRO A 111 8.83 -14.20 -8.17
CA PRO A 111 10.07 -13.84 -7.48
C PRO A 111 10.29 -12.33 -7.40
N GLN A 112 9.87 -11.60 -8.44
CA GLN A 112 9.93 -10.14 -8.46
C GLN A 112 9.01 -9.51 -7.42
N LEU A 113 7.77 -10.00 -7.28
CA LEU A 113 6.82 -9.47 -6.31
C LEU A 113 7.32 -9.72 -4.88
N TYR A 114 7.83 -10.92 -4.61
CA TYR A 114 8.44 -11.26 -3.33
C TYR A 114 9.65 -10.36 -3.02
N TYR A 115 10.58 -10.22 -3.96
CA TYR A 115 11.76 -9.38 -3.76
C TYR A 115 11.38 -7.91 -3.51
N ASN A 116 10.47 -7.37 -4.31
CA ASN A 116 10.03 -5.98 -4.19
C ASN A 116 9.33 -5.72 -2.87
N SER A 117 8.46 -6.62 -2.43
CA SER A 117 7.71 -6.43 -1.18
C SER A 117 8.61 -6.57 0.05
N GLN A 118 9.57 -7.50 0.04
CA GLN A 118 10.58 -7.61 1.10
C GLN A 118 11.50 -6.40 1.14
N SER A 119 11.90 -5.89 -0.02
CA SER A 119 12.71 -4.67 -0.13
C SER A 119 11.96 -3.43 0.36
N LEU A 120 10.65 -3.36 0.10
CA LEU A 120 9.78 -2.31 0.65
C LEU A 120 9.77 -2.34 2.17
N VAL A 121 9.57 -3.51 2.80
CA VAL A 121 9.60 -3.64 4.26
C VAL A 121 10.94 -3.16 4.82
N LYS A 122 12.06 -3.65 4.28
CA LYS A 122 13.41 -3.25 4.70
C LYS A 122 13.61 -1.74 4.59
N SER A 123 13.15 -1.14 3.49
CA SER A 123 13.27 0.30 3.26
C SER A 123 12.46 1.10 4.27
N CYS A 124 11.28 0.64 4.67
CA CYS A 124 10.49 1.27 5.73
C CYS A 124 11.20 1.26 7.09
N TYR A 125 11.80 0.11 7.46
CA TYR A 125 12.59 0.00 8.69
C TYR A 125 13.81 0.93 8.65
N PHE A 126 14.56 0.91 7.56
CA PHE A 126 15.74 1.77 7.39
C PHE A 126 15.36 3.26 7.43
N TYR A 127 14.30 3.65 6.72
CA TYR A 127 13.81 5.03 6.72
C TYR A 127 13.39 5.50 8.11
N ALA A 128 12.70 4.65 8.89
CA ALA A 128 12.32 4.99 10.26
C ALA A 128 13.54 5.21 11.17
N GLU A 129 14.57 4.36 11.07
CA GLU A 129 15.81 4.53 11.85
C GLU A 129 16.62 5.74 11.39
N CYS A 130 16.77 5.96 10.09
CA CYS A 130 17.43 7.16 9.57
C CYS A 130 16.73 8.44 10.04
N GLN A 131 15.40 8.48 10.01
CA GLN A 131 14.66 9.63 10.50
C GLN A 131 14.86 9.85 12.00
N LYS A 132 14.96 8.78 12.80
CA LYS A 132 15.25 8.91 14.25
C LYS A 132 16.60 9.56 14.51
N GLU A 133 17.63 9.19 13.75
CA GLU A 133 18.96 9.76 13.86
C GLU A 133 19.03 11.21 13.34
N LEU A 134 18.28 11.52 12.27
CA LEU A 134 18.25 12.86 11.67
C LEU A 134 17.43 13.86 12.49
N ASP A 135 16.17 13.53 12.79
CA ASP A 135 15.32 14.32 13.67
C ASP A 135 14.31 13.41 14.40
N PRO A 136 14.54 13.12 15.70
CA PRO A 136 13.66 12.25 16.49
C PRO A 136 12.26 12.82 16.71
N ASN A 137 12.07 14.13 16.57
CA ASN A 137 10.79 14.79 16.85
C ASN A 137 9.85 14.80 15.65
N GLU A 138 10.39 14.61 14.45
CA GLU A 138 9.63 14.59 13.20
C GLU A 138 8.82 13.30 13.02
N ASN A 139 7.75 13.42 12.24
CA ASN A 139 6.89 12.29 11.91
C ASN A 139 7.43 11.49 10.73
N VAL A 140 7.34 10.17 10.80
CA VAL A 140 7.69 9.26 9.72
C VAL A 140 6.43 8.92 8.92
N TYR A 141 6.43 9.23 7.62
CA TYR A 141 5.34 8.87 6.72
C TYR A 141 5.86 7.91 5.64
N PHE A 142 5.53 6.62 5.74
CA PHE A 142 5.99 5.63 4.74
C PHE A 142 5.49 5.89 3.31
N TYR A 143 4.42 6.68 3.14
CA TYR A 143 3.98 7.14 1.82
C TYR A 143 5.06 7.97 1.09
N HIS A 144 5.93 8.68 1.81
CA HIS A 144 7.04 9.43 1.20
C HIS A 144 8.10 8.53 0.57
N ASN A 145 8.16 7.26 0.97
CA ASN A 145 9.09 6.29 0.39
C ASN A 145 8.65 5.79 -1.01
N GLY A 146 7.48 6.23 -1.49
CA GLY A 146 6.98 5.91 -2.83
C GLY A 146 7.35 6.97 -3.87
N SER A 147 7.33 6.58 -5.16
CA SER A 147 7.60 7.49 -6.28
C SER A 147 6.43 8.42 -6.64
N ASN A 148 5.43 8.56 -5.77
CA ASN A 148 4.20 9.28 -6.08
C ASN A 148 4.44 10.78 -6.30
N GLN A 149 5.36 11.40 -5.55
CA GLN A 149 5.74 12.79 -5.78
C GLN A 149 6.36 12.98 -7.17
N GLY A 150 7.31 12.13 -7.56
CA GLY A 150 7.88 12.13 -8.91
C GLY A 150 6.84 11.86 -10.01
N LYS A 151 5.88 10.95 -9.79
CA LYS A 151 4.78 10.71 -10.74
C LYS A 151 3.87 11.94 -10.90
N ARG A 152 3.64 12.72 -9.84
CA ARG A 152 2.90 13.98 -9.94
C ARG A 152 3.65 15.00 -10.79
N LYS A 153 4.97 15.12 -10.62
CA LYS A 153 5.85 15.95 -11.48
C LYS A 153 5.70 15.56 -12.95
N PHE A 154 5.81 14.26 -13.26
CA PHE A 154 5.58 13.77 -14.62
C PHE A 154 4.16 14.05 -15.14
N CYS A 155 3.14 13.95 -14.29
CA CYS A 155 1.78 14.31 -14.67
C CYS A 155 1.67 15.79 -15.00
N SER A 156 2.19 16.67 -14.13
CA SER A 156 2.19 18.12 -14.31
C SER A 156 2.78 18.49 -15.66
N VAL A 157 4.03 18.05 -15.90
CA VAL A 157 4.75 18.29 -17.16
C VAL A 157 3.97 17.82 -18.38
N ARG A 158 3.40 16.61 -18.35
CA ARG A 158 2.63 16.06 -19.48
C ARG A 158 1.29 16.75 -19.70
N THR A 159 0.80 17.51 -18.73
CA THR A 159 -0.48 18.25 -18.82
C THR A 159 -0.32 19.75 -18.95
N ALA A 160 0.91 20.27 -18.77
CA ALA A 160 1.20 21.69 -18.81
C ALA A 160 0.97 22.29 -20.21
N THR A 161 1.19 21.52 -21.26
CA THR A 161 0.99 21.95 -22.65
C THR A 161 0.17 20.93 -23.44
N HIS A 162 -0.14 21.26 -24.70
CA HIS A 162 -0.78 20.33 -25.62
C HIS A 162 0.14 19.19 -26.08
N ASP A 163 1.47 19.35 -25.90
CA ASP A 163 2.43 18.30 -26.23
C ASP A 163 2.66 17.38 -25.02
N THR A 164 1.93 16.27 -25.03
CA THR A 164 1.98 15.26 -23.95
C THR A 164 3.23 14.37 -24.01
N ASN A 165 3.98 14.38 -25.12
CA ASN A 165 5.13 13.49 -25.36
C ASN A 165 6.36 14.30 -25.77
N LEU A 166 6.84 15.10 -24.84
CA LEU A 166 8.06 15.91 -24.99
C LEU A 166 9.27 15.02 -25.28
N ASP A 167 10.19 15.55 -26.09
CA ASP A 167 11.54 15.00 -26.18
C ASP A 167 12.33 15.26 -24.88
N ILE A 168 13.57 14.78 -24.80
CA ILE A 168 14.34 14.87 -23.55
C ILE A 168 14.70 16.32 -23.18
N LEU A 169 14.84 17.21 -24.16
CA LEU A 169 15.12 18.63 -23.91
C LEU A 169 13.86 19.32 -23.40
N GLY A 170 12.73 19.13 -24.08
CA GLY A 170 11.44 19.66 -23.64
C GLY A 170 11.04 19.14 -22.27
N LEU A 171 11.31 17.86 -21.97
CA LEU A 171 11.10 17.31 -20.63
C LEU A 171 11.98 18.01 -19.58
N ALA A 172 13.26 18.27 -19.88
CA ALA A 172 14.15 18.95 -18.95
C ALA A 172 13.71 20.39 -18.68
N ASP A 173 13.34 21.12 -19.73
CA ASP A 173 12.87 22.50 -19.63
C ASP A 173 11.56 22.57 -18.84
N SER A 174 10.56 21.74 -19.17
CA SER A 174 9.29 21.71 -18.45
C SER A 174 9.43 21.25 -16.99
N LEU A 175 10.37 20.34 -16.68
CA LEU A 175 10.67 19.99 -15.29
C LEU A 175 11.29 21.15 -14.52
N SER A 176 12.13 21.96 -15.18
CA SER A 176 12.70 23.17 -14.58
C SER A 176 11.59 24.19 -14.26
N GLU A 177 10.71 24.45 -15.22
CA GLU A 177 9.56 25.36 -15.04
C GLU A 177 8.62 24.87 -13.92
N ASP A 178 8.31 23.57 -13.89
CA ASP A 178 7.47 22.96 -12.86
C ASP A 178 8.13 22.99 -11.46
N SER A 179 9.47 23.02 -11.39
CA SER A 179 10.22 23.19 -10.14
C SER A 179 10.23 24.64 -9.66
N ASP A 180 10.32 25.60 -10.58
CA ASP A 180 10.17 27.03 -10.26
C ASP A 180 8.74 27.33 -9.76
N MET A 181 7.73 26.70 -10.36
CA MET A 181 6.35 26.79 -9.91
C MET A 181 6.15 26.22 -8.50
N ASP A 182 6.74 25.06 -8.19
CA ASP A 182 6.73 24.51 -6.83
C ASP A 182 7.31 25.50 -5.83
N ARG A 183 8.47 26.08 -6.13
CA ARG A 183 9.14 27.05 -5.26
C ARG A 183 8.24 28.27 -5.01
N ILE A 184 7.60 28.79 -6.05
CA ILE A 184 6.65 29.92 -5.92
C ILE A 184 5.46 29.53 -5.03
N ILE A 185 4.90 28.34 -5.20
CA ILE A 185 3.78 27.84 -4.39
C ILE A 185 4.20 27.61 -2.93
N GLU A 186 5.42 27.11 -2.69
CA GLU A 186 5.97 26.94 -1.34
C GLU A 186 6.20 28.28 -0.64
N GLU A 187 6.70 29.28 -1.37
CA GLU A 187 6.88 30.66 -0.87
C GLU A 187 5.53 31.37 -0.67
N ASN A 188 4.47 30.96 -1.37
CA ASN A 188 3.13 31.59 -1.37
C ASN A 188 2.04 30.51 -1.21
N LEU A 189 1.97 29.91 -0.02
CA LEU A 189 1.08 28.78 0.27
C LEU A 189 -0.42 29.06 0.00
N ASP A 190 -0.83 30.32 -0.02
CA ASP A 190 -2.19 30.76 -0.35
C ASP A 190 -2.55 30.55 -1.83
N LEU A 191 -1.55 30.48 -2.71
CA LEU A 191 -1.72 30.17 -4.13
C LEU A 191 -1.89 28.66 -4.40
N ASN A 192 -1.63 27.82 -3.40
CA ASN A 192 -1.74 26.36 -3.54
C ASN A 192 -3.21 25.92 -3.61
N GLN A 193 -3.75 25.81 -4.82
CA GLN A 193 -5.07 25.23 -5.10
C GLN A 193 -5.00 23.74 -5.42
N GLU A 194 -4.07 23.00 -4.82
CA GLU A 194 -3.99 21.54 -4.99
C GLU A 194 -5.39 20.91 -4.85
N HIS A 195 -5.62 19.80 -5.57
CA HIS A 195 -6.78 18.94 -5.33
C HIS A 195 -6.70 18.36 -3.91
N HIS A 196 -7.07 19.17 -2.92
CA HIS A 196 -7.15 18.78 -1.54
C HIS A 196 -8.17 17.66 -1.48
N ARG A 197 -7.71 16.43 -1.19
CA ARG A 197 -8.62 15.42 -0.65
C ARG A 197 -9.18 16.00 0.65
N THR A 198 -10.40 16.51 0.59
CA THR A 198 -11.07 17.21 1.70
C THR A 198 -11.50 16.27 2.82
N SER A 199 -11.59 14.96 2.54
CA SER A 199 -11.97 13.97 3.55
C SER A 199 -11.31 12.60 3.33
N TRP A 200 -10.99 11.92 4.43
CA TRP A 200 -10.73 10.49 4.46
C TRP A 200 -12.06 9.76 4.61
N THR A 201 -12.66 9.38 3.49
CA THR A 201 -13.69 8.34 3.52
C THR A 201 -12.95 7.02 3.73
N ASN A 202 -13.26 6.15 4.69
CA ASN A 202 -12.64 4.80 4.79
C ASN A 202 -13.06 3.88 3.61
N SER A 203 -13.09 4.43 2.41
CA SER A 203 -13.50 3.83 1.16
C SER A 203 -12.48 2.75 0.77
N PRO A 204 -12.95 1.61 0.23
CA PRO A 204 -12.08 0.54 -0.20
C PRO A 204 -11.18 0.93 -1.38
N ASN A 205 -11.42 2.09 -2.02
CA ASN A 205 -10.63 2.59 -3.14
C ASN A 205 -9.36 3.34 -2.71
N ILE A 206 -9.05 3.46 -1.41
CA ILE A 206 -7.89 4.23 -0.98
C ILE A 206 -6.66 3.36 -0.82
N ASP A 207 -5.62 3.75 -1.55
CA ASP A 207 -4.31 3.12 -1.62
C ASP A 207 -3.26 3.77 -0.69
N HIS A 208 -3.52 4.97 -0.17
CA HIS A 208 -2.64 5.67 0.78
C HIS A 208 -3.41 6.71 1.61
N VAL A 209 -2.98 6.92 2.86
CA VAL A 209 -3.52 7.94 3.77
C VAL A 209 -2.71 9.22 3.65
N ASN A 210 -3.37 10.36 3.44
CA ASN A 210 -2.71 11.66 3.50
C ASN A 210 -2.22 11.89 4.95
N PRO A 211 -0.96 12.35 5.15
CA PRO A 211 -0.39 12.67 6.46
C PRO A 211 -1.36 13.29 7.48
N LYS A 212 -2.20 14.23 7.03
CA LYS A 212 -3.16 14.96 7.89
C LYS A 212 -4.24 14.09 8.54
N PHE A 213 -4.50 12.89 8.01
CA PHE A 213 -5.53 11.99 8.51
C PHE A 213 -4.98 10.93 9.47
N PHE A 214 -3.65 10.81 9.61
CA PHE A 214 -3.07 9.93 10.62
C PHE A 214 -3.35 10.47 12.02
N ILE A 215 -3.89 9.60 12.87
CA ILE A 215 -4.17 9.88 14.29
C ILE A 215 -3.26 9.08 15.22
N GLY A 216 -2.60 8.03 14.70
CA GLY A 216 -1.58 7.30 15.41
C GLY A 216 -0.32 8.15 15.62
N ASN A 217 0.46 7.83 16.66
CA ASN A 217 1.71 8.52 16.92
C ASN A 217 2.79 8.04 15.94
N LEU A 218 3.16 8.93 15.01
CA LEU A 218 4.15 8.65 13.97
C LEU A 218 5.52 9.28 14.24
N ARG A 219 5.74 9.86 15.43
CA ARG A 219 7.03 10.46 15.77
C ARG A 219 8.14 9.42 15.72
N ALA A 220 9.25 9.77 15.06
CA ALA A 220 10.39 8.89 14.87
C ALA A 220 10.87 8.31 16.22
N ALA A 221 11.08 9.15 17.23
CA ALA A 221 11.52 8.72 18.57
C ALA A 221 10.56 7.79 19.32
N LYS A 222 9.30 7.70 18.89
CA LYS A 222 8.29 6.81 19.50
C LYS A 222 8.13 5.50 18.73
N GLY A 223 8.72 5.39 17.55
CA GLY A 223 8.85 4.12 16.83
C GLY A 223 9.84 3.22 17.54
N ASP A 224 9.49 1.96 17.74
CA ASP A 224 10.42 0.94 18.25
C ASP A 224 10.53 -0.19 17.21
N SER A 225 11.55 -0.09 16.38
CA SER A 225 11.75 -1.02 15.27
C SER A 225 12.25 -2.38 15.74
N LEU A 226 13.06 -2.42 16.79
CA LEU A 226 13.57 -3.66 17.35
C LEU A 226 12.43 -4.47 17.96
N TYR A 227 11.65 -3.84 18.84
CA TYR A 227 10.45 -4.46 19.40
C TYR A 227 9.48 -4.91 18.30
N ALA A 228 9.22 -4.05 17.30
CA ALA A 228 8.31 -4.37 16.21
C ALA A 228 8.76 -5.58 15.39
N TRP A 229 10.07 -5.73 15.16
CA TRP A 229 10.62 -6.89 14.44
C TRP A 229 10.51 -8.16 15.28
N ASP A 230 10.95 -8.13 16.54
CA ASP A 230 10.94 -9.31 17.42
C ASP A 230 9.51 -9.80 17.73
N SER A 231 8.60 -8.87 17.99
CA SER A 231 7.19 -9.20 18.22
C SER A 231 6.51 -9.76 16.97
N SER A 232 6.95 -9.32 15.78
CA SER A 232 6.37 -9.75 14.52
C SER A 232 6.69 -11.20 14.19
N TRP A 233 7.89 -11.67 14.55
CA TRP A 233 8.27 -13.07 14.39
C TRP A 233 7.36 -13.98 15.21
N GLN A 234 7.16 -13.68 16.49
CA GLN A 234 6.28 -14.45 17.39
C GLN A 234 4.83 -14.48 16.88
N LYS A 235 4.34 -13.37 16.33
CA LYS A 235 2.99 -13.28 15.78
C LYS A 235 2.84 -14.03 14.46
N ALA A 236 3.88 -14.04 13.62
CA ALA A 236 3.87 -14.77 12.37
C ALA A 236 3.87 -16.29 12.60
N GLU A 237 4.51 -16.79 13.66
CA GLU A 237 4.47 -18.23 14.01
C GLU A 237 3.08 -18.73 14.43
N LEU A 238 2.20 -17.83 14.86
CA LEU A 238 0.83 -18.16 15.29
C LEU A 238 -0.19 -18.20 14.14
N LEU A 239 0.23 -17.91 12.90
CA LEU A 239 -0.60 -17.86 11.69
C LEU A 239 -0.47 -19.13 10.84
#